data_AF-A0A4R4LV36-F1
#
_entry.id   AF-A0A4R4LV36-F1
#
_cell.length_a   1.000
_cell.length_b   1.000
_cell.length_c   1.000
_cell.angle_alpha   90.00
_cell.angle_beta   90.00
_cell.angle_gamma   90.00
#
_symmetry.space_group_name_H-M   'P 1'
#
loop_
_entity.id
_entity.type
_entity.pdbx_description
1 polymer ?
#
loop_
_entity_poly.entity_id
_entity_poly.type
_entity_poly.pdbx_seq_one_letter_code
_entity_poly.pdbx_strand_id
1 'polypeptide(L)'
;MRSPSVVRGVVSLFEATWDQATDLADYRRDRPPALSEESLRILRLLAGGLKDEAAARRLGMSLRTYRRRVAEILTLLDAGSRFQAGLRAHEFGLIG
;
A
#
# COMPACT_ATOMS: atom_id res chain seq x y z
N MET A 1 -44.35 -4.56 13.92
CA MET A 1 -43.92 -3.21 13.49
C MET A 1 -43.04 -3.33 12.24
N ARG A 2 -43.61 -3.10 11.05
CA ARG A 2 -42.86 -2.80 9.81
C ARG A 2 -43.44 -1.50 9.30
N SER A 3 -42.73 -0.38 9.48
CA SER A 3 -43.18 0.91 8.97
C SER A 3 -42.62 1.11 7.56
N PRO A 4 -43.46 1.14 6.51
CA PRO A 4 -42.99 1.29 5.13
C PRO A 4 -42.22 2.59 4.90
N SER A 5 -42.49 3.65 5.66
CA SER A 5 -41.77 4.93 5.56
C SER A 5 -40.34 4.84 6.09
N VAL A 6 -40.14 4.13 7.20
CA VAL A 6 -38.80 3.90 7.77
C VAL A 6 -37.95 3.06 6.82
N VAL A 7 -38.53 2.00 6.25
CA VAL A 7 -37.83 1.16 5.27
C VAL A 7 -37.43 1.97 4.04
N ARG A 8 -38.35 2.79 3.49
CA ARG A 8 -38.03 3.66 2.36
C ARG A 8 -36.91 4.65 2.68
N GLY A 9 -36.95 5.28 3.86
CA GLY A 9 -35.89 6.20 4.29
C GLY A 9 -34.52 5.53 4.35
N VAL A 10 -34.44 4.32 4.91
CA VAL A 10 -33.20 3.54 4.98
C VAL A 10 -32.72 3.12 3.59
N VAL A 11 -33.62 2.70 2.70
CA VAL A 11 -33.27 2.32 1.32
C VAL A 11 -32.73 3.52 0.55
N SER A 12 -33.38 4.68 0.62
CA SER A 12 -32.91 5.89 -0.06
C SER A 12 -31.55 6.36 0.46
N LEU A 13 -31.29 6.23 1.77
CA LEU A 13 -29.97 6.51 2.32
C LEU A 13 -28.91 5.52 1.82
N PHE A 14 -29.25 4.23 1.76
CA PHE A 14 -28.37 3.20 1.22
C PHE A 14 -28.01 3.48 -0.24
N GLU A 15 -28.99 3.75 -1.10
CA GLU A 15 -28.77 4.05 -2.51
C GLU A 15 -27.90 5.30 -2.68
N ALA A 16 -28.20 6.38 -1.95
CA ALA A 16 -27.39 7.59 -1.99
C ALA A 16 -25.95 7.36 -1.52
N THR A 17 -25.74 6.51 -0.51
CA THR A 17 -24.40 6.16 -0.02
C THR A 17 -23.66 5.26 -1.00
N TRP A 18 -24.37 4.32 -1.62
CA TRP A 18 -23.82 3.38 -2.59
C TRP A 18 -23.37 4.10 -3.87
N ASP A 19 -24.17 5.03 -4.39
CA ASP A 19 -23.84 5.82 -5.59
C ASP A 19 -22.64 6.75 -5.40
N GLN A 20 -22.30 7.10 -4.16
CA GLN A 20 -21.13 7.93 -3.82
C GLN A 20 -19.94 7.12 -3.31
N ALA A 21 -20.06 5.79 -3.23
CA ALA A 21 -18.98 4.94 -2.75
C ALA A 21 -17.82 4.93 -3.75
N THR A 22 -16.59 4.90 -3.24
CA THR A 22 -15.40 4.66 -4.05
C THR A 22 -15.44 3.25 -4.66
N ASP A 23 -14.97 3.11 -5.90
CA ASP A 23 -14.81 1.81 -6.53
C ASP A 23 -13.92 0.89 -5.67
N LEU A 24 -14.25 -0.41 -5.61
CA LEU A 24 -13.50 -1.36 -4.79
C LEU A 24 -12.03 -1.48 -5.22
N ALA A 25 -11.74 -1.34 -6.52
CA ALA A 25 -10.38 -1.36 -7.03
C ALA A 25 -9.59 -0.13 -6.56
N ASP A 26 -10.21 1.05 -6.57
CA ASP A 26 -9.60 2.29 -6.09
C ASP A 26 -9.38 2.24 -4.58
N TYR A 27 -10.39 1.78 -3.81
CA TYR A 27 -10.26 1.56 -2.37
C TYR A 27 -9.11 0.60 -2.02
N ARG A 28 -8.90 -0.46 -2.81
CA ARG A 28 -7.78 -1.39 -2.62
C ARG A 28 -6.43 -0.78 -2.99
N ARG A 29 -6.40 0.10 -4.00
CA ARG A 29 -5.19 0.80 -4.42
C ARG A 29 -4.74 1.79 -3.36
N ASP A 30 -5.66 2.46 -2.68
CA ASP A 30 -5.37 3.48 -1.67
C ASP A 30 -5.05 2.90 -0.28
N ARG A 31 -5.04 1.57 -0.15
CA ARG A 31 -4.66 0.90 1.10
C ARG A 31 -3.19 0.48 1.07
N PRO A 32 -2.40 0.76 2.14
CA PRO A 32 -1.05 0.22 2.23
C PRO A 32 -1.05 -1.31 2.11
N PRO A 33 -0.12 -1.90 1.34
CA PRO A 33 0.08 -3.34 1.37
C PRO A 33 0.54 -3.79 2.76
N ALA A 34 0.16 -5.00 3.14
CA ALA A 34 0.71 -5.64 4.33
C ALA A 34 2.18 -5.98 4.10
N LEU A 35 3.08 -5.13 4.59
CA LEU A 35 4.52 -5.35 4.54
C LEU A 35 5.01 -5.98 5.84
N SER A 36 5.91 -6.96 5.72
CA SER A 36 6.65 -7.48 6.87
C SER A 36 7.60 -6.42 7.43
N GLU A 37 8.00 -6.56 8.70
CA GLU A 37 9.02 -5.69 9.30
C GLU A 37 10.34 -5.68 8.51
N GLU A 38 10.71 -6.81 7.91
CA GLU A 38 11.90 -6.88 7.05
C GLU A 38 11.70 -6.06 5.76
N SER A 39 10.53 -6.15 5.14
CA SER A 39 10.17 -5.37 3.96
C SER A 39 10.17 -3.87 4.26
N LEU A 40 9.67 -3.47 5.43
CA LEU A 40 9.72 -2.07 5.89
C LEU A 40 11.16 -1.59 6.10
N ARG A 41 12.05 -2.42 6.68
CA ARG A 41 13.48 -2.08 6.79
C ARG A 41 14.14 -1.90 5.42
N ILE A 42 13.84 -2.77 4.46
CA ILE A 42 14.34 -2.65 3.08
C ILE A 42 13.82 -1.36 2.45
N LEU A 43 12.52 -1.09 2.57
CA LEU A 43 11.88 0.10 2.01
C LEU A 43 12.48 1.40 2.57
N ARG A 44 12.77 1.46 3.88
CA ARG A 44 13.45 2.62 4.49
C ARG A 44 14.85 2.85 3.93
N LEU A 45 15.64 1.79 3.74
CA LEU A 45 16.98 1.91 3.15
C LEU A 45 16.92 2.31 1.67
N LEU A 46 15.93 1.79 0.94
CA LEU A 46 15.67 2.14 -0.45
C LEU A 46 15.29 3.63 -0.59
N ALA A 47 14.37 4.11 0.25
CA ALA A 47 13.95 5.50 0.27
C ALA A 47 15.08 6.46 0.69
N GLY A 48 15.98 6.00 1.56
CA GLY A 48 17.21 6.72 1.91
C GLY A 48 18.28 6.77 0.80
N GLY A 49 18.01 6.22 -0.38
CA GLY A 49 18.91 6.28 -1.54
C GLY A 49 20.13 5.36 -1.45
N LEU A 50 20.14 4.39 -0.53
CA LEU A 50 21.27 3.46 -0.42
C LEU A 50 21.32 2.54 -1.65
N LYS A 51 22.53 2.34 -2.18
CA LYS A 51 22.77 1.33 -3.21
C LYS A 51 22.47 -0.06 -2.68
N ASP A 52 21.91 -0.93 -3.53
CA ASP A 52 21.49 -2.28 -3.17
C ASP A 52 22.56 -3.07 -2.40
N GLU A 53 23.83 -2.97 -2.82
CA GLU A 53 24.95 -3.69 -2.19
C GLU A 53 25.20 -3.25 -0.75
N ALA A 54 25.11 -1.95 -0.48
CA ALA A 54 25.29 -1.40 0.86
C ALA A 54 24.12 -1.78 1.76
N ALA A 55 22.89 -1.70 1.24
CA ALA A 55 21.69 -2.08 1.97
C ALA A 55 21.67 -3.59 2.26
N ALA A 56 22.02 -4.43 1.30
CA ALA A 56 22.12 -5.88 1.47
C ALA A 56 23.13 -6.26 2.56
N ARG A 57 24.33 -5.64 2.53
CA ARG A 57 25.35 -5.83 3.56
C ARG A 57 24.86 -5.40 4.94
N ARG A 58 24.20 -4.25 5.04
CA ARG A 58 23.66 -3.73 6.31
C ARG A 58 22.58 -4.62 6.90
N LEU A 59 21.80 -5.31 6.06
CA LEU A 59 20.77 -6.24 6.48
C LEU A 59 21.26 -7.70 6.61
N GLY A 60 22.56 -7.96 6.41
CA GLY A 60 23.13 -9.30 6.53
C GLY A 60 22.61 -10.31 5.49
N MET A 61 22.24 -9.85 4.29
CA MET A 61 21.71 -10.71 3.22
C MET A 61 22.50 -10.59 1.91
N SER A 62 22.40 -11.60 1.05
CA SER A 62 22.99 -11.55 -0.28
C SER A 62 22.35 -10.46 -1.15
N LEU A 63 23.11 -9.90 -2.09
CA LEU A 63 22.60 -8.92 -3.07
C LEU A 63 21.42 -9.48 -3.90
N ARG A 64 21.49 -10.77 -4.26
CA ARG A 64 20.41 -11.46 -4.99
C ARG A 64 19.12 -11.48 -4.17
N THR A 65 19.21 -11.85 -2.89
CA THR A 65 18.05 -11.87 -1.98
C THR A 65 17.48 -10.47 -1.80
N TYR A 66 18.33 -9.46 -1.61
CA TYR A 66 17.90 -8.07 -1.46
C TYR A 66 17.13 -7.59 -2.69
N ARG A 67 17.69 -7.77 -3.91
CA ARG A 67 17.05 -7.35 -5.16
C ARG A 67 15.70 -8.04 -5.40
N ARG A 68 15.60 -9.34 -5.08
CA ARG A 68 14.33 -10.07 -5.13
C ARG A 68 13.29 -9.45 -4.21
N ARG A 69 13.66 -9.17 -2.96
CA ARG A 69 12.76 -8.53 -1.99
C ARG A 69 12.36 -7.12 -2.38
N VAL A 70 13.28 -6.34 -2.97
CA VAL A 70 12.95 -5.03 -3.55
C VAL A 70 11.91 -5.18 -4.65
N ALA A 71 12.09 -6.12 -5.59
CA ALA A 71 11.10 -6.36 -6.65
C ALA A 71 9.72 -6.73 -6.08
N GLU A 72 9.67 -7.57 -5.05
CA GLU A 72 8.42 -7.90 -4.35
C GLU A 72 7.76 -6.67 -3.70
N ILE A 73 8.55 -5.79 -3.07
CA ILE A 73 8.06 -4.54 -2.50
C ILE A 73 7.52 -3.61 -3.58
N LEU A 74 8.22 -3.49 -4.72
CA LEU A 74 7.76 -2.68 -5.85
C LEU A 74 6.41 -3.17 -6.38
N THR A 75 6.25 -4.49 -6.53
CA THR A 75 4.97 -5.10 -6.94
C THR A 75 3.87 -4.83 -5.92
N LEU A 76 4.15 -4.98 -4.63
CA LEU A 76 3.16 -4.74 -3.56
C LEU A 76 2.73 -3.27 -3.47
N LEU A 77 3.64 -2.35 -3.76
CA LEU A 77 3.36 -0.92 -3.82
C LEU A 77 2.80 -0.47 -5.16
N ASP A 78 2.60 -1.39 -6.12
CA ASP A 78 2.21 -1.10 -7.51
C ASP A 78 3.08 0.02 -8.13
N ALA A 79 4.39 -0.10 -7.92
CA ALA A 79 5.39 0.88 -8.31
C ALA A 79 6.32 0.34 -9.41
N GLY A 80 6.42 1.06 -10.53
CA GLY A 80 7.32 0.70 -11.64
C GLY A 80 8.78 1.11 -11.42
N SER A 81 9.05 1.92 -10.40
CA SER A 81 10.41 2.38 -10.07
C SER A 81 10.61 2.58 -8.58
N ARG A 82 11.88 2.59 -8.16
CA ARG A 82 12.27 2.89 -6.77
C ARG A 82 11.79 4.27 -6.30
N PHE A 83 11.79 5.25 -7.21
CA PHE A 83 11.28 6.59 -6.92
C PHE A 83 9.77 6.58 -6.68
N GLN A 84 9.00 5.94 -7.57
CA GLN A 84 7.56 5.77 -7.38
C GLN A 84 7.22 5.01 -6.10
N ALA A 85 8.03 4.01 -5.73
CA ALA A 85 7.84 3.29 -4.48
C ALA A 85 8.09 4.17 -3.25
N GLY A 86 9.07 5.07 -3.30
CA GLY A 86 9.29 6.07 -2.26
C GLY A 86 8.10 7.01 -2.09
N LEU A 87 7.52 7.49 -3.20
CA LEU A 87 6.33 8.34 -3.19
C LEU A 87 5.12 7.61 -2.58
N ARG A 88 4.77 6.42 -3.10
CA ARG A 88 3.68 5.57 -2.58
C ARG A 88 3.87 5.24 -1.10
N ALA A 89 5.10 4.94 -0.68
CA ALA A 89 5.39 4.63 0.71
C ALA A 89 5.18 5.84 1.64
N HIS A 90 5.46 7.06 1.18
CA HIS A 90 5.13 8.29 1.90
C HIS A 90 3.62 8.55 1.94
N GLU A 91 2.91 8.38 0.83
CA GLU A 91 1.44 8.53 0.75
C GLU A 91 0.73 7.61 1.75
N PHE A 92 1.24 6.38 1.90
CA PHE A 92 0.72 5.41 2.85
C PHE A 92 1.25 5.55 4.28
N GLY A 93 2.13 6.51 4.58
CA GLY A 93 2.73 6.70 5.90
C GLY A 93 3.61 5.53 6.37
N LEU A 94 4.15 4.73 5.44
CA LEU A 94 5.04 3.59 5.73
C LEU A 94 6.46 4.04 6.07
N ILE A 95 6.84 5.21 5.54
CA ILE A 95 8.11 5.89 5.75
C ILE A 95 7.84 7.38 6.00
N GLY A 96 8.61 7.97 6.90
CA GLY A 96 8.45 9.34 7.40
C GLY A 96 9.41 9.55 8.55
#